data_AF-B4GT92-F1
#
_entry.id   AF-B4GT92-F1
#
_cell.length_a   1.000
_cell.length_b   1.000
_cell.length_c   1.000
_cell.angle_alpha   90.00
_cell.angle_beta   90.00
_cell.angle_gamma   90.00
#
_symmetry.space_group_name_H-M   'P 1'
#
loop_
_entity.id
_entity.type
_entity.pdbx_description
1 polymer ?
#
loop_
_entity_poly.entity_id
_entity_poly.type
_entity_poly.pdbx_seq_one_letter_code
_entity_poly.pdbx_strand_id
1 'polypeptide(L)'
;MWRPIIVLAALQFASGAPITSSTQLAYYMTNEIVSMVETSFLETARLLQRVIDDAELFMPPNTQSLILDAFGEFVDLVKEIDMDDSVQLELLATDLDYLSDIFELKDSAELDSEADRMVMRLLQEHGIDDFESSLLKRFDTALKRIEEQVESYISGMSPSKLQRRTEFLDWFDKFKNEKDTIDKLSMLFDSDYLF
;
A
#
# COMPACT_ATOMS: atom_id res chain seq x y z
N MET A 1 11.46 0.56 36.01
CA MET A 1 11.95 -0.13 34.80
C MET A 1 11.08 -1.32 34.40
N TRP A 2 9.75 -1.27 34.59
CA TRP A 2 8.84 -2.41 34.28
C TRP A 2 7.66 -2.02 33.37
N ARG A 3 7.60 -0.77 32.91
CA ARG A 3 6.54 -0.25 32.01
C ARG A 3 6.69 -0.63 30.53
N PRO A 4 7.90 -0.80 29.93
CA PRO A 4 7.97 -1.22 28.53
C PRO A 4 7.59 -2.70 28.31
N ILE A 5 7.67 -3.54 29.35
CA ILE A 5 7.33 -4.97 29.27
C ILE A 5 5.82 -5.19 29.27
N ILE A 6 5.02 -4.29 29.87
CA ILE A 6 3.55 -4.39 29.87
C ILE A 6 2.97 -3.97 28.50
N VAL A 7 3.65 -3.05 27.79
CA VAL A 7 3.25 -2.66 26.41
C VAL A 7 3.56 -3.78 25.42
N LEU A 8 4.72 -4.42 25.52
CA LEU A 8 5.08 -5.57 24.67
C LEU A 8 4.24 -6.83 24.96
N ALA A 9 3.82 -7.06 26.21
CA ALA A 9 2.89 -8.13 26.55
C ALA A 9 1.47 -7.87 26.02
N ALA A 10 1.00 -6.61 26.01
CA ALA A 10 -0.28 -6.25 25.41
C ALA A 10 -0.28 -6.45 23.87
N LEU A 11 0.85 -6.21 23.21
CA LEU A 11 1.00 -6.47 21.77
C LEU A 11 0.93 -7.97 21.40
N GLN A 12 1.37 -8.88 22.28
CA GLN A 12 1.27 -10.33 22.03
C GLN A 12 -0.12 -10.92 22.29
N PHE A 13 -1.01 -10.22 23.02
CA PHE A 13 -2.40 -10.64 23.22
C PHE A 13 -3.40 -9.97 22.25
N ALA A 14 -2.97 -8.96 21.48
CA ALA A 14 -3.84 -8.19 20.60
C ALA A 14 -4.22 -8.90 19.29
N SER A 15 -3.56 -10.00 18.94
CA SER A 15 -3.89 -10.79 17.74
C SER A 15 -5.15 -11.66 17.89
N GLY A 16 -5.86 -11.60 19.04
CA GLY A 16 -7.10 -12.35 19.25
C GLY A 16 -8.10 -11.77 20.25
N ALA A 17 -7.88 -10.56 20.79
CA ALA A 17 -8.85 -9.91 21.68
C ALA A 17 -9.82 -9.04 20.87
N PRO A 18 -11.15 -9.11 21.09
CA PRO A 18 -12.11 -8.30 20.36
C PRO A 18 -11.84 -6.80 20.59
N ILE A 19 -11.85 -6.02 19.50
CA ILE A 19 -11.71 -4.56 19.56
C ILE A 19 -12.97 -3.98 20.23
N THR A 20 -12.78 -3.26 21.33
CA THR A 20 -13.89 -2.75 22.16
C THR A 20 -14.04 -1.23 22.11
N SER A 21 -13.07 -0.52 21.54
CA SER A 21 -13.07 0.94 21.43
C SER A 21 -12.77 1.41 20.01
N SER A 22 -13.27 2.60 19.65
CA SER A 22 -12.99 3.21 18.35
C SER A 22 -11.51 3.49 18.15
N THR A 23 -10.78 3.85 19.21
CA THR A 23 -9.33 4.09 19.16
C THR A 23 -8.54 2.81 18.85
N GLN A 24 -8.96 1.67 19.41
CA GLN A 24 -8.34 0.38 19.09
C GLN A 24 -8.61 -0.01 17.63
N LEU A 25 -9.82 0.25 17.13
CA LEU A 25 -10.16 0.01 15.72
C LEU A 25 -9.30 0.87 14.80
N ALA A 26 -9.24 2.19 15.05
CA ALA A 26 -8.44 3.12 14.28
C ALA A 26 -6.97 2.69 14.25
N TYR A 27 -6.38 2.37 15.41
CA TYR A 27 -4.99 1.89 15.49
C TYR A 27 -4.75 0.60 14.70
N TYR A 28 -5.65 -0.37 14.79
CA TYR A 28 -5.54 -1.60 14.01
C TYR A 28 -5.57 -1.32 12.51
N MET A 29 -6.53 -0.50 12.06
CA MET A 29 -6.70 -0.16 10.66
C MET A 29 -5.50 0.64 10.13
N THR A 30 -5.03 1.64 10.86
CA THR A 30 -3.82 2.40 10.50
C THR A 30 -2.62 1.47 10.35
N ASN A 31 -2.41 0.53 11.28
CA ASN A 31 -1.29 -0.41 11.17
C ASN A 31 -1.41 -1.35 9.97
N GLU A 32 -2.62 -1.85 9.67
CA GLU A 32 -2.81 -2.72 8.50
C GLU A 32 -2.56 -1.94 7.21
N ILE A 33 -3.02 -0.67 7.12
CA ILE A 33 -2.78 0.22 5.98
C ILE A 33 -1.29 0.52 5.85
N VAL A 34 -0.61 0.94 6.92
CA VAL A 34 0.83 1.26 6.91
C VAL A 34 1.66 0.03 6.51
N SER A 35 1.38 -1.12 7.11
CA SER A 35 2.06 -2.39 6.77
C SER A 35 1.86 -2.78 5.31
N MET A 36 0.64 -2.59 4.80
CA MET A 36 0.29 -2.85 3.40
C MET A 36 1.07 -1.91 2.46
N VAL A 37 1.07 -0.61 2.74
CA VAL A 37 1.78 0.41 1.96
C VAL A 37 3.29 0.19 1.99
N GLU A 38 3.87 -0.05 3.17
CA GLU A 38 5.29 -0.33 3.35
C GLU A 38 5.73 -1.56 2.57
N THR A 39 4.98 -2.65 2.71
CA THR A 39 5.28 -3.88 1.98
C THR A 39 5.23 -3.65 0.47
N SER A 40 4.24 -2.90 -0.03
CA SER A 40 4.15 -2.58 -1.45
C SER A 40 5.34 -1.76 -1.95
N PHE A 41 5.73 -0.71 -1.23
CA PHE A 41 6.90 0.11 -1.62
C PHE A 41 8.19 -0.72 -1.66
N LEU A 42 8.43 -1.55 -0.64
CA LEU A 42 9.59 -2.42 -0.58
C LEU A 42 9.61 -3.45 -1.72
N GLU A 43 8.46 -4.04 -2.05
CA GLU A 43 8.36 -5.02 -3.14
C GLU A 43 8.50 -4.35 -4.52
N THR A 44 7.93 -3.16 -4.72
CA THR A 44 8.15 -2.35 -5.94
C THR A 44 9.62 -2.01 -6.09
N ALA A 45 10.29 -1.49 -5.05
CA ALA A 45 11.71 -1.16 -5.12
C ALA A 45 12.57 -2.38 -5.46
N ARG A 46 12.24 -3.57 -4.93
CA ARG A 46 12.94 -4.82 -5.27
C ARG A 46 12.71 -5.26 -6.72
N LEU A 47 11.54 -5.00 -7.30
CA LEU A 47 11.29 -5.26 -8.71
C LEU A 47 12.12 -4.30 -9.58
N LEU A 48 12.03 -3.00 -9.29
CA LEU A 48 12.72 -1.97 -10.05
C LEU A 48 14.24 -2.09 -9.96
N GLN A 49 14.80 -2.41 -8.79
CA GLN A 49 16.24 -2.67 -8.65
C GLN A 49 16.72 -3.81 -9.54
N ARG A 50 15.94 -4.89 -9.70
CA ARG A 50 16.30 -5.99 -10.63
C ARG A 50 16.31 -5.53 -12.09
N VAL A 51 15.37 -4.66 -12.46
CA VAL A 51 15.34 -4.05 -13.79
C VAL A 51 16.56 -3.16 -14.00
N ILE A 52 16.93 -2.35 -13.00
CA ILE A 52 18.12 -1.50 -13.01
C ILE A 52 19.39 -2.35 -13.19
N ASP A 53 19.55 -3.40 -12.40
CA ASP A 53 20.73 -4.27 -12.42
C ASP A 53 20.92 -4.92 -13.82
N ASP A 54 19.82 -5.37 -14.44
CA ASP A 54 19.87 -5.95 -15.80
C ASP A 54 20.10 -4.88 -16.87
N ALA A 55 19.49 -3.70 -16.72
CA ALA A 55 19.69 -2.56 -17.59
C ALA A 55 21.17 -2.15 -17.65
N GLU A 56 21.87 -2.10 -16.52
CA GLU A 56 23.30 -1.81 -16.44
C GLU A 56 24.17 -2.86 -17.17
N LEU A 57 23.73 -4.12 -17.22
CA LEU A 57 24.44 -5.21 -17.86
C LEU A 57 24.27 -5.19 -19.40
N PHE A 58 23.05 -4.92 -19.87
CA PHE A 58 22.68 -5.09 -21.27
C PHE A 58 22.72 -3.81 -22.10
N MET A 59 22.63 -2.64 -21.48
CA MET A 59 22.65 -1.37 -22.21
C MET A 59 24.06 -0.81 -22.38
N PRO A 60 24.34 -0.07 -23.47
CA PRO A 60 25.60 0.64 -23.63
C PRO A 60 25.86 1.60 -22.45
N PRO A 61 27.12 1.73 -22.00
CA PRO A 61 27.44 2.67 -20.93
C PRO A 61 27.10 4.11 -21.34
N ASN A 62 26.51 4.88 -20.41
CA ASN A 62 25.96 6.24 -20.60
C ASN A 62 24.68 6.32 -21.46
N THR A 63 23.93 5.24 -21.59
CA THR A 63 22.58 5.30 -22.15
C THR A 63 21.68 6.13 -21.22
N GLN A 64 21.06 7.19 -21.72
CA GLN A 64 20.10 8.00 -20.97
C GLN A 64 18.70 7.41 -21.14
N SER A 65 18.05 7.08 -20.03
CA SER A 65 16.67 6.61 -19.98
C SER A 65 15.98 7.31 -18.81
N LEU A 66 14.92 8.05 -19.11
CA LEU A 66 14.14 8.75 -18.08
C LEU A 66 13.44 7.77 -17.15
N ILE A 67 13.03 6.61 -17.69
CA ILE A 67 12.39 5.55 -16.90
C ILE A 67 13.41 4.93 -15.93
N LEU A 68 14.63 4.66 -16.40
CA LEU A 68 15.66 4.10 -15.54
C LEU A 68 16.06 5.07 -14.42
N ASP A 69 16.16 6.36 -14.74
CA ASP A 69 16.45 7.41 -13.75
C ASP A 69 15.33 7.47 -12.71
N ALA A 70 14.06 7.47 -13.13
CA ALA A 70 12.90 7.44 -12.22
C ALA A 70 12.85 6.19 -11.33
N PHE A 71 13.20 5.02 -11.87
CA PHE A 71 13.31 3.79 -11.08
C PHE A 71 14.40 3.90 -10.02
N GLY A 72 15.55 4.50 -10.37
CA GLY A 72 16.65 4.74 -9.44
C GLY A 72 16.25 5.68 -8.30
N GLU A 73 15.62 6.82 -8.63
CA GLU A 73 15.15 7.81 -7.66
C GLU A 73 14.19 7.18 -6.63
N PHE A 74 13.18 6.44 -7.10
CA PHE A 74 12.24 5.76 -6.20
C PHE A 74 12.92 4.70 -5.33
N VAL A 75 13.81 3.89 -5.92
CA VAL A 75 14.52 2.83 -5.19
C VAL A 75 15.41 3.41 -4.09
N ASP A 76 16.09 4.52 -4.36
CA ASP A 76 16.92 5.19 -3.37
C ASP A 76 16.07 5.87 -2.29
N LEU A 77 14.94 6.48 -2.66
CA LEU A 77 13.98 7.03 -1.71
C LEU A 77 13.48 5.96 -0.72
N VAL A 78 13.09 4.78 -1.21
CA VAL A 78 12.65 3.66 -0.35
C VAL A 78 13.76 3.16 0.58
N LYS A 79 15.04 3.27 0.20
CA LYS A 79 16.18 2.88 1.07
C LYS A 79 16.46 3.89 2.17
N GLU A 80 16.22 5.17 1.92
CA GLU A 80 16.56 6.26 2.82
C GLU A 80 15.44 6.62 3.79
N ILE A 81 14.19 6.33 3.43
CA ILE A 81 13.04 6.71 4.24
C ILE A 81 12.89 5.87 5.50
N ASP A 82 12.60 6.58 6.59
CA ASP A 82 12.02 6.01 7.79
C ASP A 82 10.50 5.86 7.61
N MET A 83 10.05 4.62 7.41
CA MET A 83 8.63 4.29 7.19
C MET A 83 7.74 4.59 8.41
N ASP A 84 8.35 4.86 9.58
CA ASP A 84 7.63 5.32 10.78
C ASP A 84 7.35 6.84 10.76
N ASP A 85 7.91 7.60 9.81
CA ASP A 85 7.70 9.04 9.65
C ASP A 85 6.61 9.37 8.61
N SER A 86 5.47 9.87 9.09
CA SER A 86 4.31 10.22 8.26
C SER A 86 4.61 11.25 7.16
N VAL A 87 5.59 12.14 7.36
CA VAL A 87 5.97 13.15 6.34
C VAL A 87 6.73 12.48 5.20
N GLN A 88 7.54 11.47 5.52
CA GLN A 88 8.30 10.72 4.52
C GLN A 88 7.40 9.77 3.72
N LEU A 89 6.35 9.22 4.35
CA LEU A 89 5.32 8.46 3.65
C LEU A 89 4.56 9.29 2.59
N GLU A 90 4.34 10.58 2.83
CA GLU A 90 3.72 11.49 1.85
C GLU A 90 4.62 11.71 0.62
N LEU A 91 5.95 11.75 0.83
CA LEU A 91 6.92 11.82 -0.27
C LEU A 91 6.88 10.54 -1.13
N LEU A 92 6.82 9.37 -0.50
CA LEU A 92 6.68 8.10 -1.22
C LEU A 92 5.39 8.01 -2.04
N ALA A 93 4.28 8.54 -1.52
CA ALA A 93 3.03 8.57 -2.25
C ALA A 93 3.14 9.43 -3.53
N THR A 94 3.87 10.54 -3.47
CA THR A 94 4.11 11.42 -4.63
C THR A 94 4.95 10.73 -5.70
N ASP A 95 6.05 10.06 -5.32
CA ASP A 95 6.90 9.35 -6.27
C ASP A 95 6.21 8.12 -6.86
N LEU A 96 5.30 7.49 -6.12
CA LEU A 96 4.50 6.39 -6.63
C LEU A 96 3.49 6.84 -7.69
N ASP A 97 2.89 8.01 -7.52
CA ASP A 97 1.98 8.59 -8.51
C ASP A 97 2.72 8.82 -9.83
N TYR A 98 3.95 9.35 -9.75
CA TYR A 98 4.83 9.51 -10.91
C TYR A 98 5.24 8.17 -11.55
N LEU A 99 5.50 7.12 -10.76
CA LEU A 99 5.74 5.78 -11.29
C LEU A 99 4.50 5.13 -11.90
N SER A 100 3.31 5.43 -11.37
CA SER A 100 2.04 4.95 -11.92
C SER A 100 1.86 5.48 -13.34
N ASP A 101 2.11 6.78 -13.56
CA ASP A 101 2.12 7.38 -14.89
C ASP A 101 3.08 6.64 -15.84
N ILE A 102 4.28 6.26 -15.36
CA ILE A 102 5.26 5.50 -16.15
C ILE A 102 4.76 4.08 -16.49
N PHE A 103 4.08 3.40 -15.56
CA PHE A 103 3.51 2.08 -15.83
C PHE A 103 2.36 2.13 -16.84
N GLU A 104 1.58 3.21 -16.85
CA GLU A 104 0.55 3.43 -17.88
C GLU A 104 1.15 3.60 -19.28
N LEU A 105 2.40 4.07 -19.39
CA LEU A 105 3.11 4.20 -20.66
C LEU A 105 3.58 2.85 -21.25
N LYS A 106 3.50 1.74 -20.50
CA LYS A 106 3.95 0.38 -20.92
C LYS A 106 3.36 -0.08 -22.26
N ASP A 107 2.13 0.32 -22.56
CA ASP A 107 1.41 -0.04 -23.78
C ASP A 107 1.30 1.13 -24.79
N SER A 108 1.95 2.26 -24.49
CA SER A 108 1.84 3.49 -25.28
C SER A 108 2.87 3.58 -26.41
N ALA A 109 2.51 4.28 -27.49
CA ALA A 109 3.44 4.67 -28.53
C ALA A 109 4.32 5.88 -28.13
N GLU A 110 4.22 6.33 -26.88
CA GLU A 110 4.80 7.58 -26.35
C GLU A 110 6.23 7.39 -25.79
N LEU A 111 6.75 6.16 -25.84
CA LEU A 111 8.16 5.89 -25.53
C LEU A 111 9.06 6.42 -26.65
N ASP A 112 9.59 7.62 -26.43
CA ASP A 112 10.39 8.36 -27.40
C ASP A 112 11.80 7.77 -27.63
N SER A 113 12.35 7.02 -26.65
CA SER A 113 13.73 6.50 -26.73
C SER A 113 13.81 4.97 -26.80
N GLU A 114 14.79 4.46 -27.56
CA GLU A 114 15.10 3.02 -27.63
C GLU A 114 15.51 2.46 -26.25
N ALA A 115 16.11 3.30 -25.42
CA ALA A 115 16.53 2.97 -24.06
C ALA A 115 15.31 2.72 -23.16
N ASP A 116 14.33 3.63 -23.17
CA ASP A 116 13.09 3.48 -22.40
C ASP A 116 12.30 2.24 -22.84
N ARG A 117 12.26 1.97 -24.16
CA ARG A 117 11.67 0.73 -24.70
C ARG A 117 12.42 -0.54 -24.27
N MET A 118 13.72 -0.45 -24.01
CA MET A 118 14.48 -1.59 -23.46
C MET A 118 14.14 -1.79 -21.98
N VAL A 119 14.10 -0.71 -21.20
CA VAL A 119 13.76 -0.76 -19.78
C VAL A 119 12.36 -1.33 -19.56
N MET A 120 11.37 -0.92 -20.37
CA MET A 120 10.02 -1.49 -20.27
C MET A 120 9.94 -2.97 -20.67
N ARG A 121 10.79 -3.43 -21.60
CA ARG A 121 10.91 -4.86 -21.92
C ARG A 121 11.51 -5.65 -20.76
N LEU A 122 12.55 -5.13 -20.12
CA LEU A 122 13.13 -5.75 -18.92
C LEU A 122 12.09 -5.81 -17.79
N LEU A 123 11.31 -4.75 -17.59
CA LEU A 123 10.23 -4.73 -16.60
C LEU A 123 9.16 -5.81 -16.89
N GLN A 124 8.80 -6.01 -18.16
CA GLN A 124 7.93 -7.10 -18.59
C GLN A 124 8.55 -8.49 -18.35
N GLU A 125 9.83 -8.67 -18.66
CA GLU A 125 10.55 -9.93 -18.44
C GLU A 125 10.67 -10.28 -16.94
N HIS A 126 10.77 -9.26 -16.08
CA HIS A 126 10.73 -9.44 -14.62
C HIS A 126 9.32 -9.68 -14.04
N GLY A 127 8.30 -9.70 -14.89
CA GLY A 127 6.95 -10.11 -14.53
C GLY A 127 6.12 -9.03 -13.83
N ILE A 128 6.16 -7.78 -14.32
CA ILE A 128 5.33 -6.69 -13.77
C ILE A 128 3.82 -7.03 -13.70
N ASP A 129 3.28 -7.76 -14.69
CA ASP A 129 1.86 -8.15 -14.69
C ASP A 129 1.51 -9.12 -13.54
N ASP A 130 2.40 -10.08 -13.28
CA ASP A 130 2.27 -11.01 -12.15
C ASP A 130 2.45 -10.29 -10.81
N PHE A 131 3.34 -9.31 -10.78
CA PHE A 131 3.58 -8.45 -9.63
C PHE A 131 2.34 -7.60 -9.28
N GLU A 132 1.76 -6.89 -10.25
CA GLU A 132 0.53 -6.11 -10.08
C GLU A 132 -0.62 -6.98 -9.57
N SER A 133 -0.82 -8.15 -10.19
CA SER A 133 -1.82 -9.12 -9.75
C SER A 133 -1.59 -9.60 -8.31
N SER A 134 -0.33 -9.80 -7.92
CA SER A 134 0.06 -10.17 -6.56
C SER A 134 -0.20 -9.04 -5.55
N LEU A 135 0.13 -7.80 -5.90
CA LEU A 135 -0.16 -6.62 -5.07
C LEU A 135 -1.67 -6.45 -4.85
N LEU A 136 -2.48 -6.50 -5.91
CA LEU A 136 -3.93 -6.41 -5.82
C LEU A 136 -4.52 -7.46 -4.89
N LYS A 137 -4.02 -8.70 -4.97
CA LYS A 137 -4.46 -9.79 -4.08
C LYS A 137 -4.09 -9.55 -2.62
N ARG A 138 -2.95 -8.91 -2.36
CA ARG A 138 -2.54 -8.53 -0.99
C ARG A 138 -3.42 -7.43 -0.44
N PHE A 139 -3.72 -6.42 -1.24
CA PHE A 139 -4.67 -5.36 -0.88
C PHE A 139 -6.04 -5.94 -0.55
N ASP A 140 -6.59 -6.82 -1.40
CA ASP A 140 -7.85 -7.53 -1.11
C ASP A 140 -7.79 -8.32 0.20
N THR A 141 -6.66 -8.97 0.48
CA THR A 141 -6.47 -9.72 1.74
C THR A 141 -6.44 -8.80 2.96
N ALA A 142 -5.74 -7.67 2.88
CA ALA A 142 -5.67 -6.68 3.97
C ALA A 142 -7.05 -6.03 4.21
N LEU A 143 -7.75 -5.65 3.15
CA LEU A 143 -9.11 -5.09 3.22
C LEU A 143 -10.09 -6.07 3.88
N LYS A 144 -10.02 -7.36 3.57
CA LYS A 144 -10.84 -8.39 4.23
C LYS A 144 -10.58 -8.47 5.74
N ARG A 145 -9.33 -8.36 6.17
CA ARG A 145 -9.01 -8.32 7.61
C ARG A 145 -9.58 -7.07 8.28
N ILE A 146 -9.50 -5.93 7.60
CA ILE A 146 -10.14 -4.68 8.05
C ILE A 146 -11.66 -4.88 8.16
N GLU A 147 -12.31 -5.48 7.16
CA GLU A 147 -13.75 -5.78 7.19
C GLU A 147 -14.14 -6.64 8.39
N GLU A 148 -13.45 -7.76 8.58
CA GLU A 148 -13.66 -8.67 9.71
C GLU A 148 -13.52 -7.94 11.05
N GLN A 149 -12.54 -7.04 11.13
CA GLN A 149 -12.26 -6.32 12.35
C GLN A 149 -13.28 -5.21 12.65
N VAL A 150 -13.78 -4.52 11.63
CA VAL A 150 -14.87 -3.55 11.74
C VAL A 150 -16.18 -4.25 12.08
N GLU A 151 -16.48 -5.39 11.44
CA GLU A 151 -17.67 -6.21 11.73
C GLU A 151 -17.66 -6.69 13.19
N SER A 152 -16.51 -7.17 13.67
CA SER A 152 -16.31 -7.54 15.08
C SER A 152 -16.58 -6.36 16.02
N TYR A 153 -16.07 -5.17 15.70
CA TYR A 153 -16.30 -3.95 16.48
C TYR A 153 -17.78 -3.55 16.53
N ILE A 154 -18.49 -3.60 15.40
CA ILE A 154 -19.92 -3.31 15.29
C ILE A 154 -20.74 -4.31 16.11
N SER A 155 -20.41 -5.60 16.02
CA SER A 155 -21.12 -6.67 16.75
C SER A 155 -21.04 -6.53 18.27
N GLY A 156 -19.97 -5.90 18.78
CA GLY A 156 -19.80 -5.58 20.19
C GLY A 156 -20.56 -4.35 20.70
N MET A 157 -21.24 -3.59 19.82
CA MET A 157 -21.96 -2.38 20.22
C MET A 157 -23.35 -2.66 20.81
N SER A 158 -23.76 -1.81 21.76
CA SER A 158 -25.15 -1.79 22.22
C SER A 158 -26.08 -1.18 21.16
N PRO A 159 -27.37 -1.55 21.13
CA PRO A 159 -28.34 -0.97 20.18
C PRO A 159 -28.41 0.56 20.21
N SER A 160 -28.26 1.16 21.40
CA SER A 160 -28.21 2.61 21.59
C SER A 160 -26.96 3.28 20.99
N LYS A 161 -25.83 2.56 20.88
CA LYS A 161 -24.62 3.05 20.22
C LYS A 161 -24.76 2.93 18.70
N LEU A 162 -25.36 1.84 18.22
CA LEU A 162 -25.63 1.64 16.78
C LEU A 162 -26.51 2.76 16.22
N GLN A 163 -27.60 3.11 16.90
CA GLN A 163 -28.48 4.21 16.47
C GLN A 163 -27.80 5.60 16.41
N ARG A 164 -26.68 5.79 17.11
CA ARG A 164 -25.93 7.05 17.13
C ARG A 164 -24.81 7.07 16.09
N ARG A 165 -24.56 5.96 15.40
CA ARG A 165 -23.46 5.77 14.44
C ARG A 165 -23.98 5.36 13.05
N THR A 166 -25.16 5.84 12.67
CA THR A 166 -25.81 5.46 11.41
C THR A 166 -24.92 5.73 10.20
N GLU A 167 -24.25 6.88 10.16
CA GLU A 167 -23.35 7.24 9.05
C GLU A 167 -22.17 6.27 8.91
N PHE A 168 -21.57 5.84 10.03
CA PHE A 168 -20.51 4.82 10.04
C PHE A 168 -21.02 3.45 9.59
N LEU A 169 -22.24 3.07 10.00
CA LEU A 169 -22.85 1.81 9.57
C LEU A 169 -23.18 1.83 8.08
N ASP A 170 -23.68 2.95 7.56
CA ASP A 170 -23.98 3.13 6.14
C ASP A 170 -22.69 3.11 5.30
N TRP A 171 -21.61 3.75 5.77
CA TRP A 171 -20.29 3.64 5.15
C TRP A 171 -19.81 2.19 5.14
N PHE A 172 -19.88 1.49 6.27
CA PHE A 172 -19.39 0.12 6.37
C PHE A 172 -20.19 -0.85 5.48
N ASP A 173 -21.50 -0.67 5.37
CA ASP A 173 -22.33 -1.47 4.47
C ASP A 173 -21.93 -1.27 3.01
N LYS A 174 -21.67 -0.03 2.58
CA LYS A 174 -21.14 0.24 1.24
C LYS A 174 -19.76 -0.38 1.05
N PHE A 175 -18.84 -0.18 2.01
CA PHE A 175 -17.48 -0.69 1.97
C PHE A 175 -17.45 -2.22 1.86
N LYS A 176 -18.24 -2.93 2.67
CA LYS A 176 -18.34 -4.39 2.65
C LYS A 176 -18.88 -4.93 1.31
N ASN A 177 -19.81 -4.20 0.69
CA ASN A 177 -20.46 -4.64 -0.55
C ASN A 177 -19.69 -4.26 -1.83
N GLU A 178 -18.69 -3.38 -1.74
CA GLU A 178 -17.78 -3.08 -2.85
C GLU A 178 -16.99 -4.34 -3.24
N LYS A 179 -16.84 -4.59 -4.54
CA LYS A 179 -16.14 -5.75 -5.09
C LYS A 179 -14.83 -5.39 -5.75
N ASP A 180 -14.71 -4.17 -6.25
CA ASP A 180 -13.46 -3.69 -6.81
C ASP A 180 -12.49 -3.31 -5.68
N THR A 181 -11.29 -3.88 -5.71
CA THR A 181 -10.29 -3.68 -4.67
C THR A 181 -9.79 -2.23 -4.62
N ILE A 182 -9.65 -1.59 -5.78
CA ILE A 182 -9.14 -0.22 -5.91
C ILE A 182 -10.21 0.78 -5.45
N ASP A 183 -11.46 0.58 -5.87
CA ASP A 183 -12.57 1.40 -5.38
C ASP A 183 -12.73 1.24 -3.85
N LYS A 184 -12.59 0.02 -3.34
CA LYS A 184 -12.65 -0.25 -1.89
C LYS A 184 -11.50 0.42 -1.13
N LEU A 185 -10.28 0.43 -1.66
CA LEU A 185 -9.16 1.19 -1.10
C LEU A 185 -9.47 2.69 -1.07
N SER A 186 -10.01 3.23 -2.16
CA SER A 186 -10.38 4.65 -2.24
C SER A 186 -11.40 5.01 -1.17
N MET A 187 -12.43 4.19 -0.96
CA MET A 187 -13.41 4.35 0.11
C MET A 187 -12.82 4.32 1.52
N LEU A 188 -11.70 3.62 1.71
CA LEU A 188 -10.97 3.56 2.98
C LEU A 188 -10.21 4.87 3.21
N PHE A 189 -9.49 5.37 2.22
CA PHE A 189 -8.72 6.61 2.32
C PHE A 189 -9.59 7.86 2.42
N ASP A 190 -10.77 7.86 1.78
CA ASP A 190 -11.74 8.96 1.82
C ASP A 190 -12.60 8.97 3.11
N SER A 191 -12.40 8.01 4.01
CA SER A 191 -13.27 7.84 5.18
C SER A 191 -12.90 8.75 6.35
N ASP A 192 -13.76 9.73 6.62
CA ASP A 192 -13.71 10.58 7.83
C ASP A 192 -13.95 9.79 9.13
N TYR A 193 -14.37 8.52 9.05
CA TYR A 193 -14.68 7.71 10.23
C TYR A 193 -13.45 7.00 10.81
N LEU A 194 -12.31 7.09 10.13
CA LEU A 194 -11.08 6.36 10.45
C LEU A 194 -9.99 7.24 11.10
N PHE A 195 -10.18 8.56 11.10
CA PHE A 195 -9.22 9.56 11.59
C PHE A 195 -9.88 10.58 12.53
#